data_AF-A0A081NU53-F1
#
_entry.id   AF-A0A081NU53-F1
#
_cell.length_a   1.000
_cell.length_b   1.000
_cell.length_c   1.000
_cell.angle_alpha   90.00
_cell.angle_beta   90.00
_cell.angle_gamma   90.00
#
_symmetry.space_group_name_H-M   'P 1'
#
loop_
_entity.id
_entity.type
_entity.pdbx_description
1 polymer ?
#
loop_
_entity_poly.entity_id
_entity_poly.type
_entity_poly.pdbx_seq_one_letter_code
_entity_poly.pdbx_strand_id
1 'polypeptide(L)'
;MKTEDWSGTERLDVCWNFQVGHLVSDYVREIHKLKLPYMKPYSYGHLETAGHKNDSRETIFYNKQLECIDSKEPKEIIDQARGILRMEIRPSYKEMKKFSPKRHAVELLTKEFFIQMTEAALKPIQFTEAIEGIPFSWLKSQHYDIRQIESVLGFKLLQSQFTETELKELYKSGTYDNRRRLARSITFPSQTKLAPLAIDYANLG
;
A
#
# COMPACT_ATOMS: atom_id res chain seq x y z
N MET A 1 -19.48 13.37 -35.39
CA MET A 1 -19.66 13.60 -33.95
C MET A 1 -18.57 14.56 -33.54
N LYS A 2 -18.90 15.79 -33.11
CA LYS A 2 -17.87 16.69 -32.57
C LYS A 2 -17.45 16.09 -31.23
N THR A 3 -16.24 15.56 -31.14
CA THR A 3 -15.57 15.37 -29.86
C THR A 3 -15.54 16.75 -29.23
N GLU A 4 -16.44 17.00 -28.27
CA GLU A 4 -16.23 18.09 -27.33
C GLU A 4 -14.78 17.98 -26.87
N ASP A 5 -14.06 19.08 -26.91
CA ASP A 5 -12.65 19.07 -26.59
C ASP A 5 -12.53 18.94 -25.07
N TRP A 6 -12.57 17.69 -24.57
CA TRP A 6 -12.45 17.33 -23.15
C TRP A 6 -11.02 17.57 -22.66
N SER A 7 -10.57 18.80 -22.85
CA SER A 7 -9.29 19.34 -22.46
C SER A 7 -9.38 19.92 -21.05
N GLY A 8 -8.24 19.99 -20.37
CA GLY A 8 -8.18 20.64 -19.08
C GLY A 8 -8.66 19.82 -17.89
N THR A 9 -8.79 18.48 -18.00
CA THR A 9 -9.23 17.58 -16.91
C THR A 9 -8.70 17.99 -15.53
N GLU A 10 -9.60 18.40 -14.64
CA GLU A 10 -9.28 18.92 -13.31
C GLU A 10 -9.08 17.79 -12.29
N ARG A 11 -9.88 16.73 -12.40
CA ARG A 11 -9.83 15.57 -11.52
C ARG A 11 -9.99 14.29 -12.32
N LEU A 12 -9.15 13.33 -11.97
CA LEU A 12 -9.20 11.96 -12.45
C LEU A 12 -8.83 11.09 -11.26
N ASP A 13 -9.61 10.07 -10.96
CA ASP A 13 -9.30 9.11 -9.90
C ASP A 13 -9.08 7.74 -10.55
N VAL A 14 -7.92 7.15 -10.30
CA VAL A 14 -7.56 5.80 -10.78
C VAL A 14 -7.90 4.80 -9.69
N CYS A 15 -8.72 3.81 -10.00
CA CYS A 15 -9.27 2.89 -8.99
C CYS A 15 -8.95 1.43 -9.34
N TRP A 16 -8.72 0.61 -8.31
CA TRP A 16 -8.61 -0.85 -8.45
C TRP A 16 -9.20 -1.57 -7.25
N ASN A 17 -9.85 -2.71 -7.49
CA ASN A 17 -10.45 -3.54 -6.46
C ASN A 17 -9.58 -4.78 -6.21
N PHE A 18 -9.07 -4.94 -5.00
CA PHE A 18 -8.39 -6.16 -4.57
C PHE A 18 -9.36 -7.07 -3.84
N GLN A 19 -9.47 -8.33 -4.28
CA GLN A 19 -10.27 -9.32 -3.57
C GLN A 19 -9.44 -9.97 -2.47
N VAL A 20 -9.68 -9.56 -1.22
CA VAL A 20 -8.90 -9.98 -0.04
C VAL A 20 -9.75 -10.66 1.04
N GLY A 21 -11.06 -10.80 0.80
CA GLY A 21 -11.96 -11.59 1.64
C GLY A 21 -12.12 -11.02 3.05
N HIS A 22 -11.94 -11.83 4.08
CA HIS A 22 -12.09 -11.39 5.48
C HIS A 22 -10.93 -10.51 5.98
N LEU A 23 -9.86 -10.35 5.19
CA LEU A 23 -8.65 -9.63 5.60
C LEU A 23 -8.71 -8.13 5.32
N VAL A 24 -9.81 -7.59 4.77
CA VAL A 24 -9.91 -6.16 4.36
C VAL A 24 -9.48 -5.22 5.49
N SER A 25 -10.02 -5.40 6.70
CA SER A 25 -9.68 -4.55 7.85
C SER A 25 -8.21 -4.63 8.25
N ASP A 26 -7.57 -5.80 8.10
CA ASP A 26 -6.15 -5.96 8.42
C ASP A 26 -5.27 -5.26 7.39
N TYR A 27 -5.63 -5.33 6.11
CA TYR A 27 -4.98 -4.51 5.08
C TYR A 27 -5.09 -3.01 5.38
N VAL A 28 -6.30 -2.51 5.69
CA VAL A 28 -6.47 -1.07 5.99
C VAL A 28 -5.61 -0.66 7.19
N ARG A 29 -5.59 -1.48 8.25
CA ARG A 29 -4.79 -1.24 9.45
C ARG A 29 -3.29 -1.20 9.16
N GLU A 30 -2.77 -2.15 8.38
CA GLU A 30 -1.35 -2.19 8.03
C GLU A 30 -0.97 -1.05 7.10
N ILE A 31 -1.81 -0.72 6.11
CA ILE A 31 -1.58 0.43 5.22
C ILE A 31 -1.50 1.72 6.02
N HIS A 32 -2.41 1.94 6.98
CA HIS A 32 -2.39 3.14 7.82
C HIS A 32 -1.06 3.35 8.56
N LYS A 33 -0.41 2.25 9.00
CA LYS A 33 0.87 2.30 9.72
C LYS A 33 2.05 2.67 8.82
N LEU A 34 1.92 2.54 7.50
CA LEU A 34 3.02 2.80 6.57
C LEU A 34 3.41 4.28 6.59
N LYS A 35 4.72 4.53 6.71
CA LYS A 35 5.31 5.86 6.54
C LYS A 35 5.80 6.01 5.10
N LEU A 36 4.97 6.58 4.24
CA LEU A 36 5.33 6.82 2.84
C LEU A 36 6.14 8.12 2.70
N PRO A 37 7.24 8.14 1.92
CA PRO A 37 8.03 9.34 1.70
C PRO A 37 7.19 10.51 1.17
N TYR A 38 7.32 11.67 1.80
CA TYR A 38 6.66 12.92 1.41
C TYR A 38 5.12 12.87 1.41
N MET A 39 4.52 11.93 2.15
CA MET A 39 3.08 11.82 2.33
C MET A 39 2.74 11.63 3.81
N LYS A 40 1.64 12.21 4.24
CA LYS A 40 1.13 12.06 5.61
C LYS A 40 0.08 10.94 5.61
N PRO A 41 0.21 9.92 6.47
CA PRO A 41 -0.84 8.94 6.68
C PRO A 41 -2.04 9.60 7.38
N TYR A 42 -3.23 9.09 7.10
CA TYR A 42 -4.47 9.45 7.79
C TYR A 42 -5.44 8.27 7.77
N SER A 43 -6.50 8.35 8.56
CA SER A 43 -7.59 7.39 8.58
C SER A 43 -8.91 8.06 8.94
N TYR A 44 -10.02 7.42 8.55
CA TYR A 44 -11.39 7.81 8.88
C TYR A 44 -12.22 6.57 9.23
N GLY A 45 -13.41 6.78 9.83
CA GLY A 45 -14.36 5.70 10.14
C GLY A 45 -13.75 4.60 11.01
N HIS A 46 -13.08 4.94 12.12
CA HIS A 46 -12.47 3.94 13.01
C HIS A 46 -11.53 2.91 12.32
N LEU A 47 -10.74 3.33 11.32
CA LEU A 47 -9.86 2.49 10.48
C LEU A 47 -10.59 1.64 9.43
N GLU A 48 -11.72 2.10 8.93
CA GLU A 48 -12.37 1.54 7.72
C GLU A 48 -11.71 2.04 6.43
N THR A 49 -11.09 3.23 6.51
CA THR A 49 -10.32 3.84 5.44
C THR A 49 -8.93 4.23 5.94
N ALA A 50 -7.90 3.91 5.17
CA ALA A 50 -6.54 4.35 5.37
C ALA A 50 -6.06 5.06 4.11
N GLY A 51 -5.39 6.20 4.27
CA GLY A 51 -4.87 6.94 3.14
C GLY A 51 -3.56 7.61 3.43
N HIS A 52 -2.87 7.97 2.36
CA HIS A 52 -1.67 8.80 2.38
C HIS A 52 -1.91 9.96 1.43
N LYS A 53 -1.63 11.19 1.88
CA LYS A 53 -1.75 12.37 1.03
C LYS A 53 -0.64 13.37 1.23
N ASN A 54 -0.45 14.19 0.22
CA ASN A 54 0.16 15.50 0.32
C ASN A 54 -0.70 16.51 -0.44
N ASP A 55 -0.23 17.75 -0.61
CA ASP A 55 -1.02 18.82 -1.23
C ASP A 55 -1.38 18.55 -2.71
N SER A 56 -0.71 17.59 -3.36
CA SER A 56 -0.82 17.35 -4.79
C SER A 56 -1.34 15.96 -5.18
N ARG A 57 -1.25 14.98 -4.29
CA ARG A 57 -1.61 13.58 -4.56
C ARG A 57 -2.20 12.92 -3.32
N GLU A 58 -3.06 11.94 -3.58
CA GLU A 58 -3.71 11.15 -2.56
C GLU A 58 -3.85 9.70 -3.03
N THR A 59 -3.60 8.76 -2.13
CA THR A 59 -3.91 7.35 -2.32
C THR A 59 -4.66 6.85 -1.11
N ILE A 60 -5.82 6.23 -1.32
CA ILE A 60 -6.68 5.68 -0.27
C ILE A 60 -6.94 4.20 -0.51
N PHE A 61 -7.12 3.48 0.59
CA PHE A 61 -7.53 2.10 0.65
C PHE A 61 -8.67 1.98 1.66
N TYR A 62 -9.78 1.38 1.25
CA TYR A 62 -10.95 1.26 2.12
C TYR A 62 -11.75 -0.01 1.87
N ASN A 63 -12.57 -0.36 2.86
CA ASN A 63 -13.54 -1.44 2.74
C ASN A 63 -14.72 -0.98 1.87
N LYS A 64 -14.78 -1.48 0.62
CA LYS A 64 -15.83 -1.07 -0.32
C LYS A 64 -17.22 -1.50 0.14
N GLN A 65 -17.33 -2.62 0.86
CA GLN A 65 -18.62 -3.08 1.37
C GLN A 65 -19.20 -2.11 2.40
N LEU A 66 -18.37 -1.63 3.34
CA LEU A 66 -18.80 -0.67 4.36
C LEU A 66 -19.18 0.67 3.73
N GLU A 67 -18.39 1.15 2.75
CA GLU A 67 -18.75 2.35 2.01
C GLU A 67 -20.09 2.20 1.27
N CYS A 68 -20.36 1.06 0.62
CA CYS A 68 -21.65 0.81 -0.01
C CYS A 68 -22.80 0.77 1.02
N ILE A 69 -22.57 0.23 2.22
CA ILE A 69 -23.57 0.23 3.30
C ILE A 69 -23.86 1.66 3.76
N ASP A 70 -22.84 2.46 4.00
CA ASP A 70 -22.96 3.85 4.45
C ASP A 70 -23.64 4.74 3.40
N SER A 71 -23.32 4.49 2.13
CA SER A 71 -23.94 5.14 0.97
C SER A 71 -25.36 4.62 0.67
N LYS A 72 -25.86 3.64 1.43
CA LYS A 72 -27.20 3.02 1.28
C LYS A 72 -27.43 2.44 -0.11
N GLU A 73 -26.41 1.84 -0.69
CA GLU A 73 -26.49 1.16 -1.98
C GLU A 73 -27.44 -0.06 -1.92
N PRO A 74 -27.97 -0.52 -3.06
CA PRO A 74 -28.79 -1.73 -3.12
C PRO A 74 -28.05 -2.96 -2.55
N LYS A 75 -28.81 -3.89 -1.97
CA LYS A 75 -28.26 -5.09 -1.34
C LYS A 75 -27.36 -5.89 -2.28
N GLU A 76 -27.75 -5.99 -3.54
CA GLU A 76 -26.99 -6.69 -4.57
C GLU A 76 -25.59 -6.08 -4.76
N ILE A 77 -25.46 -4.76 -4.69
CA ILE A 77 -24.18 -4.04 -4.81
C ILE A 77 -23.33 -4.24 -3.54
N ILE A 78 -23.96 -4.17 -2.36
CA ILE A 78 -23.29 -4.44 -1.08
C ILE A 78 -22.73 -5.87 -1.06
N ASP A 79 -23.51 -6.85 -1.54
CA ASP A 79 -23.10 -8.25 -1.59
C ASP A 79 -21.95 -8.47 -2.58
N GLN A 80 -21.95 -7.78 -3.73
CA GLN A 80 -20.85 -7.79 -4.69
C GLN A 80 -19.57 -7.12 -4.14
N ALA A 81 -19.70 -6.14 -3.25
CA ALA A 81 -18.57 -5.45 -2.65
C ALA A 81 -17.89 -6.25 -1.52
N ARG A 82 -18.44 -7.41 -1.13
CA ARG A 82 -17.93 -8.21 -0.01
C ARG A 82 -16.49 -8.66 -0.23
N GLY A 83 -15.65 -8.35 0.74
CA GLY A 83 -14.22 -8.73 0.75
C GLY A 83 -13.32 -7.87 -0.14
N ILE A 84 -13.86 -6.81 -0.73
CA ILE A 84 -13.10 -5.90 -1.59
C ILE A 84 -12.40 -4.82 -0.76
N LEU A 85 -11.08 -4.81 -0.88
CA LEU A 85 -10.25 -3.66 -0.55
C LEU A 85 -10.13 -2.78 -1.79
N ARG A 86 -10.74 -1.60 -1.79
CA ARG A 86 -10.66 -0.68 -2.93
C ARG A 86 -9.51 0.29 -2.73
N MET A 87 -8.65 0.38 -3.74
CA MET A 87 -7.64 1.40 -3.88
C MET A 87 -8.16 2.51 -4.79
N GLU A 88 -7.96 3.76 -4.38
CA GLU A 88 -8.16 4.92 -5.25
C GLU A 88 -6.95 5.85 -5.17
N ILE A 89 -6.50 6.31 -6.33
CA ILE A 89 -5.36 7.19 -6.50
C ILE A 89 -5.87 8.45 -7.17
N ARG A 90 -5.65 9.60 -6.54
CA ARG A 90 -5.82 10.90 -7.19
C ARG A 90 -4.46 11.39 -7.67
N PRO A 91 -4.17 11.32 -8.98
CA PRO A 91 -2.93 11.80 -9.55
C PRO A 91 -2.85 13.33 -9.45
N SER A 92 -1.62 13.83 -9.32
CA SER A 92 -1.35 15.25 -9.38
C SER A 92 -1.50 15.79 -10.82
N TYR A 93 -1.70 17.11 -10.93
CA TYR A 93 -1.64 17.78 -12.24
C TYR A 93 -0.33 17.55 -12.97
N LYS A 94 0.78 17.45 -12.24
CA LYS A 94 2.09 17.19 -12.82
C LYS A 94 2.18 15.79 -13.42
N GLU A 95 1.56 14.80 -12.80
CA GLU A 95 1.48 13.44 -13.33
C GLU A 95 0.60 13.38 -14.58
N MET A 96 -0.59 13.99 -14.55
CA MET A 96 -1.45 14.04 -15.74
C MET A 96 -0.78 14.77 -16.92
N LYS A 97 -0.08 15.89 -16.66
CA LYS A 97 0.62 16.66 -17.71
C LYS A 97 1.78 15.92 -18.38
N LYS A 98 2.34 14.88 -17.75
CA LYS A 98 3.38 14.05 -18.38
C LYS A 98 2.84 13.21 -19.53
N PHE A 99 1.57 12.83 -19.45
CA PHE A 99 0.89 12.04 -20.48
C PHE A 99 0.18 12.94 -21.48
N SER A 100 -0.53 13.96 -20.98
CA SER A 100 -1.25 14.91 -21.80
C SER A 100 -0.98 16.34 -21.31
N PRO A 101 -0.17 17.15 -22.02
CA PRO A 101 0.16 18.51 -21.60
C PRO A 101 -1.07 19.40 -21.38
N LYS A 102 -2.12 19.18 -22.19
CA LYS A 102 -3.42 19.85 -22.08
C LYS A 102 -4.43 19.08 -21.21
N ARG A 103 -4.05 17.92 -20.67
CA ARG A 103 -4.90 17.02 -19.86
C ARG A 103 -6.19 16.65 -20.60
N HIS A 104 -6.07 16.29 -21.88
CA HIS A 104 -7.17 15.73 -22.64
C HIS A 104 -7.59 14.40 -22.00
N ALA A 105 -8.87 14.26 -21.63
CA ALA A 105 -9.37 13.09 -20.93
C ALA A 105 -9.10 11.80 -21.72
N VAL A 106 -9.28 11.83 -23.05
CA VAL A 106 -9.03 10.68 -23.93
C VAL A 106 -7.57 10.20 -23.93
N GLU A 107 -6.61 11.08 -23.64
CA GLU A 107 -5.19 10.75 -23.56
C GLU A 107 -4.80 10.23 -22.15
N LEU A 108 -5.64 10.48 -21.14
CA LEU A 108 -5.45 10.05 -19.76
C LEU A 108 -6.22 8.76 -19.43
N LEU A 109 -7.30 8.47 -20.14
CA LEU A 109 -8.10 7.24 -20.01
C LEU A 109 -7.46 6.08 -20.79
N THR A 110 -6.18 5.84 -20.55
CA THR A 110 -5.36 4.83 -21.25
C THR A 110 -4.82 3.79 -20.27
N LYS A 111 -4.56 2.59 -20.79
CA LYS A 111 -3.96 1.49 -20.02
C LYS A 111 -2.58 1.88 -19.48
N GLU A 112 -1.79 2.60 -20.28
CA GLU A 112 -0.47 3.08 -19.92
C GLU A 112 -0.52 4.05 -18.72
N PHE A 113 -1.48 4.98 -18.73
CA PHE A 113 -1.69 5.88 -17.59
C PHE A 113 -2.08 5.12 -16.33
N PHE A 114 -3.03 4.18 -16.45
CA PHE A 114 -3.47 3.32 -15.36
C PHE A 114 -2.29 2.53 -14.73
N ILE A 115 -1.49 1.86 -15.56
CA ILE A 115 -0.34 1.07 -15.10
C ILE A 115 0.65 1.96 -14.34
N GLN A 116 1.04 3.10 -14.92
CA GLN A 116 2.03 3.97 -14.30
C GLN A 116 1.55 4.51 -12.93
N MET A 117 0.27 4.89 -12.81
CA MET A 117 -0.27 5.40 -11.54
C MET A 117 -0.32 4.30 -10.48
N THR A 118 -0.81 3.12 -10.85
CA THR A 118 -0.97 2.01 -9.89
C THR A 118 0.36 1.41 -9.45
N GLU A 119 1.34 1.23 -10.35
CA GLU A 119 2.68 0.76 -9.98
C GLU A 119 3.36 1.72 -9.01
N ALA A 120 3.28 3.03 -9.28
CA ALA A 120 3.89 4.04 -8.42
C ALA A 120 3.26 4.06 -7.01
N ALA A 121 1.95 3.85 -6.92
CA ALA A 121 1.21 3.81 -5.66
C ALA A 121 1.47 2.52 -4.85
N LEU A 122 1.57 1.36 -5.52
CA LEU A 122 1.75 0.06 -4.86
C LEU A 122 3.20 -0.23 -4.48
N LYS A 123 4.18 0.26 -5.24
CA LYS A 123 5.61 0.01 -5.00
C LYS A 123 6.08 0.23 -3.55
N PRO A 124 5.69 1.32 -2.85
CA PRO A 124 6.12 1.53 -1.47
C PRO A 124 5.25 0.80 -0.43
N ILE A 125 4.16 0.13 -0.84
CA ILE A 125 3.28 -0.62 0.06
C ILE A 125 3.87 -2.00 0.28
N GLN A 126 4.61 -2.13 1.39
CA GLN A 126 5.20 -3.39 1.82
C GLN A 126 4.73 -3.69 3.23
N PHE A 127 4.01 -4.79 3.38
CA PHE A 127 3.57 -5.24 4.71
C PHE A 127 4.75 -5.88 5.42
N THR A 128 5.13 -5.28 6.55
CA THR A 128 6.07 -5.90 7.48
C THR A 128 5.41 -7.11 8.13
N GLU A 129 6.12 -8.23 8.16
CA GLU A 129 5.69 -9.41 8.89
C GLU A 129 5.49 -9.05 10.37
N ALA A 130 4.24 -9.06 10.84
CA ALA A 130 3.96 -9.00 12.27
C ALA A 130 4.55 -10.25 12.92
N ILE A 131 5.50 -10.05 13.84
CA ILE A 131 6.14 -11.13 14.59
C ILE A 131 5.29 -11.35 15.83
N GLU A 132 4.25 -12.17 15.71
CA GLU A 132 3.43 -12.58 16.85
C GLU A 132 3.68 -14.05 17.19
N GLY A 133 4.16 -14.27 18.42
CA GLY A 133 4.38 -15.60 18.97
C GLY A 133 5.47 -16.38 18.25
N ILE A 134 6.73 -16.21 18.67
CA ILE A 134 7.85 -17.03 18.18
C ILE A 134 7.85 -18.36 18.94
N PRO A 135 7.53 -19.51 18.30
CA PRO A 135 7.56 -20.79 19.00
C PRO A 135 8.99 -21.15 19.39
N PHE A 136 9.18 -21.71 20.59
CA PHE A 136 10.50 -22.19 21.03
C PHE A 136 11.09 -23.24 20.08
N SER A 137 10.24 -24.08 19.47
CA SER A 137 10.63 -25.04 18.45
C SER A 137 11.23 -24.39 17.20
N TRP A 138 10.65 -23.27 16.75
CA TRP A 138 11.19 -22.51 15.62
C TRP A 138 12.54 -21.87 15.98
N LEU A 139 12.68 -21.31 17.19
CA LEU A 139 13.96 -20.74 17.66
C LEU A 139 15.08 -21.80 17.66
N LYS A 140 14.77 -23.00 18.15
CA LYS A 140 15.73 -24.13 18.14
C LYS A 140 16.06 -24.64 16.73
N SER A 141 15.17 -24.47 15.76
CA SER A 141 15.39 -24.96 14.40
C SER A 141 16.17 -24.00 13.50
N GLN A 142 16.49 -22.79 13.96
CA GLN A 142 17.23 -21.81 13.16
C GLN A 142 18.72 -22.15 13.11
N HIS A 143 19.35 -21.90 11.97
CA HIS A 143 20.82 -21.95 11.81
C HIS A 143 21.52 -20.67 12.27
N TYR A 144 20.75 -19.61 12.57
CA TYR A 144 21.25 -18.35 13.11
C TYR A 144 21.38 -18.42 14.63
N ASP A 145 22.38 -17.73 15.17
CA ASP A 145 22.52 -17.60 16.62
C ASP A 145 21.44 -16.67 17.21
N ILE A 146 21.16 -16.83 18.51
CA ILE A 146 20.11 -16.04 19.19
C ILE A 146 20.38 -14.53 19.12
N ARG A 147 21.66 -14.11 19.14
CA ARG A 147 22.04 -12.68 19.08
C ARG A 147 21.72 -12.07 17.72
N GLN A 148 21.86 -12.85 16.64
CA GLN A 148 21.46 -12.48 15.28
C GLN A 148 19.94 -12.36 15.19
N ILE A 149 19.20 -13.30 15.77
CA ILE A 149 17.73 -13.28 15.79
C ILE A 149 17.22 -12.07 16.58
N GLU A 150 17.74 -11.83 17.80
CA GLU A 150 17.44 -10.64 18.62
C GLU A 150 17.76 -9.34 17.89
N SER A 151 18.91 -9.30 17.19
CA SER A 151 19.30 -8.14 16.40
C SER A 151 18.31 -7.84 15.28
N VAL A 152 17.78 -8.86 14.61
CA VAL A 152 16.76 -8.66 13.57
C VAL A 152 15.42 -8.29 14.18
N LEU A 153 15.04 -8.86 15.34
CA LEU A 153 13.83 -8.48 16.07
C LEU A 153 13.84 -6.98 16.40
N GLY A 154 14.92 -6.51 17.04
CA GLY A 154 15.09 -5.10 17.37
C GLY A 154 15.12 -4.23 16.12
N PHE A 155 15.79 -4.67 15.05
CA PHE A 155 15.85 -3.92 13.81
C PHE A 155 14.49 -3.80 13.12
N LYS A 156 13.72 -4.89 13.00
CA LYS A 156 12.36 -4.86 12.43
C LYS A 156 11.39 -4.02 13.26
N LEU A 157 11.52 -4.06 14.60
CA LEU A 157 10.76 -3.18 15.49
C LEU A 157 11.09 -1.71 15.25
N LEU A 158 12.35 -1.35 15.06
CA LEU A 158 12.74 0.03 14.74
C LEU A 158 12.29 0.44 13.34
N GLN A 159 12.32 -0.46 12.36
CA GLN A 159 11.79 -0.22 11.01
C GLN A 159 10.28 0.04 10.97
N SER A 160 9.51 -0.51 11.90
CA SER A 160 8.08 -0.19 12.00
C SER A 160 7.81 1.17 12.63
N GLN A 161 8.78 1.76 13.33
CA GLN A 161 8.64 3.03 14.04
C GLN A 161 9.32 4.21 13.32
N PHE A 162 10.35 3.98 12.52
CA PHE A 162 11.19 5.03 11.92
C PHE A 162 11.40 4.80 10.42
N THR A 163 11.62 5.88 9.68
CA THR A 163 11.94 5.85 8.25
C THR A 163 13.37 5.36 8.01
N GLU A 164 13.67 4.89 6.79
CA GLU A 164 15.04 4.49 6.41
C GLU A 164 16.06 5.62 6.61
N THR A 165 15.69 6.87 6.35
CA THR A 165 16.57 8.03 6.54
C THR A 165 16.91 8.21 8.02
N GLU A 166 15.91 8.24 8.90
CA GLU A 166 16.10 8.37 10.35
C GLU A 166 16.94 7.22 10.91
N LEU A 167 16.73 5.98 10.44
CA LEU A 167 17.53 4.83 10.86
C LEU A 167 18.98 4.91 10.39
N LYS A 168 19.23 5.41 9.18
CA LYS A 168 20.59 5.61 8.67
C LYS A 168 21.36 6.71 9.40
N GLU A 169 20.67 7.64 10.06
CA GLU A 169 21.31 8.62 10.95
C GLU A 169 21.75 7.99 12.27
N LEU A 170 21.01 7.01 12.78
CA LEU A 170 21.30 6.32 14.05
C LEU A 170 22.37 5.23 13.90
N TYR A 171 22.34 4.50 12.78
CA TYR A 171 23.29 3.42 12.52
C TYR A 171 24.51 3.90 11.73
N LYS A 172 25.69 3.35 12.06
CA LYS A 172 26.81 3.41 11.12
C LYS A 172 26.40 2.75 9.81
N SER A 173 26.76 3.34 8.66
CA SER A 173 26.37 2.86 7.32
C SER A 173 26.53 1.33 7.14
N GLY A 174 27.72 0.79 7.42
CA GLY A 174 27.96 -0.67 7.33
C GLY A 174 27.16 -1.51 8.33
N THR A 175 26.79 -0.95 9.49
CA THR A 175 25.91 -1.64 10.44
C THR A 175 24.48 -1.72 9.91
N TYR A 176 23.95 -0.61 9.37
CA TYR A 176 22.62 -0.60 8.76
C TYR A 176 22.53 -1.63 7.62
N ASP A 177 23.51 -1.63 6.72
CA ASP A 177 23.52 -2.57 5.59
C ASP A 177 23.63 -4.04 6.03
N ASN A 178 24.45 -4.32 7.04
CA ASN A 178 24.54 -5.66 7.63
C ASN A 178 23.22 -6.10 8.29
N ARG A 179 22.57 -5.21 9.06
CA ARG A 179 21.26 -5.49 9.68
C ARG A 179 20.18 -5.71 8.63
N ARG A 180 20.14 -4.87 7.59
CA ARG A 180 19.23 -5.01 6.46
C ARG A 180 19.44 -6.32 5.70
N ARG A 181 20.70 -6.73 5.49
CA ARG A 181 21.03 -8.01 4.86
C ARG A 181 20.57 -9.19 5.72
N LEU A 182 20.88 -9.17 7.01
CA LEU A 182 20.49 -10.22 7.96
C LEU A 182 18.95 -10.33 8.08
N ALA A 183 18.24 -9.20 8.12
CA ALA A 183 16.79 -9.16 8.18
C ALA A 183 16.08 -9.74 6.95
N ARG A 184 16.75 -9.80 5.80
CA ARG A 184 16.25 -10.48 4.60
C ARG A 184 16.46 -11.99 4.66
N SER A 185 17.41 -12.47 5.45
CA SER A 185 17.73 -13.88 5.56
C SER A 185 16.97 -14.61 6.66
N ILE A 186 16.50 -13.89 7.69
CA ILE A 186 15.70 -14.44 8.79
C ILE A 186 14.21 -14.18 8.53
N THR A 187 13.43 -15.25 8.31
CA THR A 187 11.96 -15.18 8.16
C THR A 187 11.31 -15.60 9.46
N PHE A 188 10.65 -14.67 10.16
CA PHE A 188 9.99 -14.97 11.42
C PHE A 188 8.68 -15.74 11.19
N PRO A 189 8.27 -16.58 12.15
CA PRO A 189 6.92 -17.12 12.15
C PRO A 189 5.96 -15.96 12.35
N SER A 190 5.07 -15.76 11.39
CA SER A 190 4.02 -14.74 11.39
C SER A 190 2.68 -15.47 11.37
N GLN A 191 1.73 -15.05 12.22
CA GLN A 191 0.40 -15.65 12.26
C GLN A 191 -0.45 -15.27 11.03
N THR A 192 -0.16 -14.13 10.41
CA THR A 192 -0.85 -13.70 9.19
C THR A 192 0.09 -12.87 8.32
N LYS A 193 0.60 -13.49 7.24
CA LYS A 193 1.29 -12.76 6.18
C LYS A 193 0.24 -12.22 5.22
N LEU A 194 -0.08 -10.94 5.32
CA LEU A 194 -0.87 -10.28 4.28
C LEU A 194 -0.12 -10.43 2.96
N ALA A 195 -0.78 -11.02 1.96
CA ALA A 195 -0.21 -11.15 0.64
C ALA A 195 0.07 -9.75 0.06
N PRO A 196 1.17 -9.55 -0.69
CA PRO A 196 1.40 -8.30 -1.40
C PRO A 196 0.20 -7.95 -2.29
N LEU A 197 -0.18 -6.67 -2.31
CA LEU A 197 -1.17 -6.18 -3.27
C LEU A 197 -0.51 -6.09 -4.64
N ALA A 198 -1.00 -6.89 -5.60
CA ALA A 198 -0.47 -6.95 -6.96
C ALA A 198 -1.62 -6.89 -7.97
N ILE A 199 -1.36 -6.25 -9.11
CA ILE A 199 -2.27 -6.17 -10.25
C ILE A 199 -1.67 -6.99 -11.39
N ASP A 200 -2.48 -7.86 -11.99
CA ASP A 200 -2.08 -8.57 -13.21
C ASP A 200 -2.29 -7.69 -14.43
N TYR A 201 -1.25 -6.93 -14.78
CA TYR A 201 -1.29 -5.99 -15.90
C TYR A 201 -1.39 -6.66 -17.28
N ALA A 202 -0.97 -7.93 -17.39
CA ALA A 202 -1.04 -8.67 -18.65
C ALA A 202 -2.50 -8.96 -19.05
N ASN A 203 -3.36 -9.15 -18.06
CA ASN A 203 -4.78 -9.46 -18.23
C ASN A 203 -5.69 -8.24 -18.03
N LEU A 204 -5.15 -7.01 -18.05
CA LEU A 204 -5.95 -5.80 -18.19
C LEU A 204 -6.54 -5.76 -19.60
N GLY A 205 -7.88 -5.78 -19.68
CA GLY A 205 -8.67 -5.68 -20.91
C GLY A 205 -8.48 -4.38 -21.68
#